data_AF-A0A932NMV8-F1
#
_entry.id   AF-A0A932NMV8-F1
#
_cell.length_a   1.000
_cell.length_b   1.000
_cell.length_c   1.000
_cell.angle_alpha   90.00
_cell.angle_beta   90.00
_cell.angle_gamma   90.00
#
_symmetry.space_group_name_H-M   'P 1'
#
loop_
_entity.id
_entity.type
_entity.pdbx_description
1 polymer ?
#
loop_
_entity_poly.entity_id
_entity_poly.type
_entity_poly.pdbx_seq_one_letter_code
_entity_poly.pdbx_strand_id
1 'polypeptide(L)'
;MARTAQSKKTETVLDQKLRELTVLAQELIPDARVEMSFERYEDGDAHLRIHPPPDLSPDEVQKIELTLGQRCTEILVETGLFIVGAVYD
;
A
#
# COMPACT_ATOMS: atom_id res chain seq x y z
N MET A 1 -11.49 29.07 -3.26
CA MET A 1 -11.98 28.05 -2.29
C MET A 1 -12.05 26.63 -2.87
N ALA A 2 -11.28 26.29 -3.92
CA ALA A 2 -11.33 24.96 -4.57
C ALA A 2 -10.30 23.93 -4.06
N ARG A 3 -9.18 24.37 -3.45
CA ARG A 3 -8.08 23.47 -3.03
C ARG A 3 -8.43 22.59 -1.83
N THR A 4 -9.29 23.05 -0.93
CA THR A 4 -9.68 22.32 0.29
C THR A 4 -10.62 21.15 0.02
N ALA A 5 -11.52 21.25 -0.96
CA ALA A 5 -12.44 20.17 -1.32
C ALA A 5 -11.73 19.05 -2.09
N GLN A 6 -10.73 19.38 -2.90
CA GLN A 6 -9.91 18.42 -3.62
C GLN A 6 -9.01 17.63 -2.65
N SER A 7 -8.37 18.30 -1.67
CA SER A 7 -7.57 17.65 -0.63
C SER A 7 -8.36 16.59 0.16
N LYS A 8 -9.59 16.91 0.58
CA LYS A 8 -10.44 15.95 1.32
C LYS A 8 -10.87 14.75 0.49
N LYS A 9 -11.14 14.94 -0.81
CA LYS A 9 -11.46 13.84 -1.72
C LYS A 9 -10.27 12.93 -1.94
N THR A 10 -9.09 13.50 -2.15
CA THR A 10 -7.84 12.74 -2.29
C THR A 10 -7.53 11.94 -1.03
N GLU A 11 -7.68 12.54 0.16
CA GLU A 11 -7.53 11.83 1.45
C GLU A 11 -8.54 10.67 1.58
N THR A 12 -9.80 10.86 1.21
CA THR A 12 -10.81 9.79 1.28
C THR A 12 -10.49 8.63 0.33
N VAL A 13 -10.02 8.93 -0.89
CA VAL A 13 -9.62 7.91 -1.86
C VAL A 13 -8.36 7.20 -1.39
N LEU A 14 -7.39 7.93 -0.83
CA LEU A 14 -6.17 7.36 -0.27
C LEU A 14 -6.47 6.39 0.88
N ASP A 15 -7.31 6.80 1.83
CA ASP A 15 -7.76 5.93 2.94
C ASP A 15 -8.42 4.65 2.41
N GLN A 16 -9.27 4.77 1.40
CA GLN A 16 -9.92 3.62 0.79
C GLN A 16 -8.89 2.69 0.14
N LYS A 17 -7.94 3.23 -0.64
CA LYS A 17 -6.92 2.44 -1.32
C LYS A 17 -5.94 1.77 -0.35
N LEU A 18 -5.57 2.42 0.75
CA LEU A 18 -4.76 1.81 1.80
C LEU A 18 -5.49 0.65 2.50
N ARG A 19 -6.80 0.78 2.72
CA ARG A 19 -7.62 -0.33 3.24
C ARG A 19 -7.68 -1.49 2.25
N GLU A 20 -7.92 -1.22 0.97
CA GLU A 20 -7.92 -2.24 -0.09
C GLU A 20 -6.58 -2.98 -0.15
N LEU A 21 -5.46 -2.26 -0.10
CA LEU A 21 -4.13 -2.87 -0.09
C LEU A 21 -3.84 -3.67 1.18
N THR A 22 -4.36 -3.24 2.32
CA THR A 22 -4.21 -3.97 3.58
C THR A 22 -4.98 -5.28 3.59
N VAL A 23 -6.21 -5.27 3.06
CA VAL A 23 -6.98 -6.50 2.87
C VAL A 23 -6.24 -7.43 1.91
N LEU A 24 -5.74 -6.91 0.78
CA LEU A 24 -4.93 -7.71 -0.15
C LEU A 24 -3.69 -8.30 0.54
N ALA A 25 -2.97 -7.51 1.33
CA ALA A 25 -1.81 -7.97 2.08
C ALA A 25 -2.17 -9.11 3.05
N GLN A 26 -3.31 -9.01 3.73
CA GLN A 26 -3.82 -10.05 4.63
C GLN A 26 -4.34 -11.29 3.89
N GLU A 27 -4.87 -11.14 2.68
CA GLU A 27 -5.26 -12.27 1.84
C GLU A 27 -4.04 -13.04 1.32
N LEU A 28 -2.96 -12.31 1.00
CA LEU A 28 -1.69 -12.90 0.55
C LEU A 28 -0.88 -13.50 1.70
N ILE A 29 -0.87 -12.83 2.87
CA ILE A 29 -0.18 -13.27 4.08
C ILE A 29 -1.11 -13.04 5.29
N PRO A 30 -1.91 -14.06 5.68
CA PRO A 30 -2.88 -13.92 6.78
C PRO A 30 -2.28 -13.48 8.11
N ASP A 31 -1.06 -13.92 8.40
CA ASP A 31 -0.37 -13.64 9.66
C ASP A 31 0.60 -12.45 9.58
N ALA A 32 0.58 -11.68 8.48
CA ALA A 32 1.44 -10.51 8.36
C ALA A 32 0.96 -9.35 9.24
N ARG A 33 1.93 -8.68 9.87
CA ARG A 33 1.69 -7.36 10.48
C ARG A 33 1.79 -6.30 9.40
N VAL A 34 0.70 -5.56 9.20
CA VAL A 34 0.63 -4.47 8.22
C VAL A 34 0.61 -3.13 8.94
N GLU A 35 1.50 -2.22 8.56
CA GLU A 35 1.57 -0.86 9.08
C GLU A 35 1.36 0.14 7.95
N MET A 36 0.45 1.08 8.17
CA MET A 36 0.19 2.19 7.25
C MET A 36 0.86 3.45 7.78
N SER A 37 1.55 4.17 6.91
CA SER A 37 2.04 5.52 7.19
C SER A 37 1.53 6.49 6.14
N PHE A 38 0.99 7.62 6.60
CA PHE A 38 0.59 8.75 5.75
C PHE A 38 1.70 9.80 5.63
N GLU A 39 2.90 9.47 6.11
CA GLU A 39 4.08 10.31 5.93
C GLU A 39 4.37 10.41 4.44
N ARG A 40 4.20 11.63 3.90
CA ARG A 40 4.55 11.93 2.53
C ARG A 40 6.05 12.10 2.42
N TYR A 41 6.70 11.20 1.69
CA TYR A 41 8.13 11.26 1.42
C TYR A 41 8.35 11.40 -0.09
N GLU A 42 9.09 12.44 -0.49
CA GLU A 42 9.26 12.84 -1.90
C GLU A 42 7.90 12.98 -2.62
N ASP A 43 7.66 12.17 -3.65
CA ASP A 43 6.42 12.15 -4.42
C ASP A 43 5.38 11.16 -3.86
N GLY A 44 5.71 10.42 -2.80
CA GLY A 44 4.86 9.40 -2.19
C GLY A 44 3.71 9.99 -1.37
N ASP A 45 2.49 9.51 -1.61
CA ASP A 45 1.28 9.90 -0.89
C ASP A 45 1.10 9.13 0.43
N ALA A 46 1.55 7.87 0.46
CA ALA A 46 1.51 7.00 1.65
C ALA A 46 2.45 5.79 1.49
N HIS A 47 2.76 5.15 2.62
CA HIS A 47 3.53 3.91 2.69
C HIS A 47 2.73 2.79 3.35
N LEU A 48 2.87 1.59 2.80
CA LEU A 48 2.38 0.35 3.38
C LEU A 48 3.57 -0.57 3.66
N ARG A 49 3.81 -0.86 4.94
CA ARG A 49 4.87 -1.75 5.39
C ARG A 49 4.25 -3.07 5.80
N ILE A 50 4.72 -4.15 5.19
CA ILE A 50 4.25 -5.50 5.46
C ILE A 50 5.39 -6.27 6.10
N HIS A 51 5.13 -6.81 7.28
CA HIS A 51 6.03 -7.69 8.01
C HIS A 51 5.46 -9.11 7.92
N PRO A 52 5.96 -9.95 7.00
CA PRO A 52 5.58 -11.34 6.91
C PRO A 52 6.04 -12.11 8.16
N PRO A 53 5.41 -13.26 8.45
CA PRO A 53 5.90 -14.17 9.46
C PRO A 53 7.24 -14.81 9.01
N PRO A 54 8.08 -15.25 9.97
CA PRO A 54 9.46 -15.66 9.71
C PRO A 54 9.59 -17.01 8.98
N ASP A 55 8.47 -17.70 8.73
CA ASP A 55 8.38 -18.99 8.07
C ASP A 55 8.11 -18.89 6.56
N LEU A 56 7.88 -17.68 6.03
CA LEU A 56 7.74 -17.47 4.60
C LEU A 56 9.06 -17.75 3.86
N SER A 57 8.98 -18.52 2.78
CA SER A 57 10.15 -18.71 1.92
C SER A 57 10.46 -17.44 1.12
N PRO A 58 11.74 -17.22 0.74
CA PRO A 58 12.12 -16.08 -0.10
C PRO A 58 11.35 -16.01 -1.43
N ASP A 59 11.02 -17.16 -2.02
CA ASP A 59 10.23 -17.25 -3.25
C ASP A 59 8.77 -16.79 -3.04
N GLU A 60 8.20 -17.05 -1.87
CA GLU A 60 6.86 -16.57 -1.50
C GLU A 60 6.89 -15.06 -1.24
N VAL A 61 7.87 -14.57 -0.47
CA VAL A 61 8.07 -13.13 -0.23
C VAL A 61 8.17 -12.38 -1.56
N GLN A 62 8.98 -12.88 -2.50
CA GLN A 62 9.15 -12.24 -3.82
C GLN A 62 7.84 -12.20 -4.62
N LYS A 63 7.03 -13.28 -4.60
CA LYS A 63 5.73 -13.29 -5.29
C LYS A 63 4.76 -12.28 -4.67
N ILE A 64 4.79 -12.14 -3.36
CA ILE A 64 3.94 -11.20 -2.63
C ILE A 64 4.37 -9.77 -2.94
N GLU A 65 5.67 -9.47 -2.90
CA GLU A 65 6.22 -8.18 -3.30
C GLU A 65 5.81 -7.79 -4.73
N LEU A 66 5.93 -8.73 -5.68
CA LEU A 66 5.53 -8.50 -7.06
C LEU A 66 4.04 -8.19 -7.18
N THR A 67 3.20 -8.99 -6.51
CA THR A 67 1.74 -8.84 -6.55
C THR A 67 1.30 -7.51 -5.94
N LEU A 68 1.87 -7.16 -4.78
CA LEU A 68 1.59 -5.90 -4.10
C LEU A 68 2.07 -4.70 -4.92
N GLY A 69 3.30 -4.77 -5.45
CA GLY A 69 3.88 -3.72 -6.29
C GLY A 69 3.07 -3.48 -7.56
N GLN A 70 2.56 -4.54 -8.19
CA GLN A 70 1.65 -4.42 -9.31
C GLN A 70 0.36 -3.69 -8.90
N ARG A 71 -0.24 -4.04 -7.75
CA ARG A 71 -1.46 -3.37 -7.29
C ARG A 71 -1.23 -1.88 -6.97
N CYS A 72 -0.10 -1.54 -6.34
CA CYS A 72 0.28 -0.14 -6.10
C CYS A 72 0.43 0.64 -7.42
N THR A 73 1.01 0.01 -8.44
CA THR A 73 1.16 0.61 -9.78
C THR A 73 -0.19 0.85 -10.44
N GLU A 74 -1.12 -0.10 -10.35
CA GLU A 74 -2.49 0.06 -10.85
C GLU A 74 -3.20 1.24 -10.16
N ILE A 75 -3.07 1.37 -8.84
CA ILE A 75 -3.66 2.49 -8.08
C ILE A 75 -3.10 3.83 -8.54
N LEU A 76 -1.79 3.92 -8.79
CA LEU A 76 -1.15 5.12 -9.32
C LEU A 76 -1.74 5.50 -10.69
N VAL A 77 -1.91 4.54 -11.60
CA VAL A 77 -2.49 4.78 -12.92
C VAL A 77 -3.96 5.18 -12.83
N GLU A 78 -4.75 4.52 -11.98
CA GLU A 78 -6.19 4.75 -11.84
C GLU A 78 -6.53 6.07 -11.13
N THR A 79 -5.74 6.45 -10.12
CA THR A 79 -6.12 7.50 -9.16
C THR A 79 -5.11 8.65 -9.08
N GLY A 80 -3.90 8.46 -9.61
CA GLY A 80 -2.79 9.38 -9.45
C GLY A 80 -2.11 9.32 -8.07
N LEU A 81 -2.52 8.39 -7.19
CA LEU A 81 -1.94 8.23 -5.85
C LEU A 81 -0.70 7.35 -5.89
N PHE A 82 0.43 7.87 -5.42
CA PHE A 82 1.67 7.11 -5.31
C PHE A 82 1.79 6.47 -3.93
N ILE A 83 1.34 5.22 -3.82
CA ILE A 83 1.47 4.43 -2.59
C ILE A 83 2.65 3.48 -2.72
N VAL A 84 3.59 3.56 -1.78
CA VAL A 84 4.75 2.65 -1.75
C VAL A 84 4.42 1.45 -0.86
N GLY A 85 4.34 0.27 -1.46
CA GLY A 85 4.23 -1.00 -0.74
C GLY A 85 5.62 -1.61 -0.57
N ALA A 86 6.00 -1.94 0.67
CA ALA A 86 7.26 -2.60 1.00
C ALA A 86 7.00 -3.82 1.88
N VAL A 87 7.62 -4.94 1.54
CA VAL A 87 7.65 -6.15 2.36
C VAL A 87 9.03 -6.20 3.02
N TYR A 88 9.07 -6.42 4.33
CA TYR A 88 10.30 -6.54 5.10
C TYR A 88 10.61 -8.03 5.34
N ASP A 89 11.89 -8.35 5.58
CA ASP A 89 12.36 -9.65 6.06
C ASP A 89 12.64 -9.57 7.57
#